data_AF-A0A974RZF3-F1
#
_entry.id   AF-A0A974RZF3-F1
#
_cell.length_a   1.000
_cell.length_b   1.000
_cell.length_c   1.000
_cell.angle_alpha   90.00
_cell.angle_beta   90.00
_cell.angle_gamma   90.00
#
_symmetry.space_group_name_H-M   'P 1'
#
loop_
_entity.id
_entity.type
_entity.pdbx_description
1 polymer ?
#
loop_
_entity_poly.entity_id
_entity_poly.type
_entity_poly.pdbx_seq_one_letter_code
_entity_poly.pdbx_strand_id
1 'polypeptide(L)' 'MVIQRSGKLYKQTYKNGVPASTLTEAVSLGSESGTSITFTPNKELFTCGFNVLSVEKYLENLQFMLPNCEIVLKEMGN' A
#
# COMPACT_ATOMS: atom_id res chain seq x y z
N MET A 1 -5.70 4.52 -2.54
CA MET A 1 -5.50 3.29 -3.33
C MET A 1 -5.20 3.68 -4.76
N VAL A 2 -4.19 3.03 -5.35
CA VAL A 2 -3.79 3.17 -6.76
C VAL A 2 -3.68 1.78 -7.37
N ILE A 3 -4.29 1.55 -8.52
CA ILE A 3 -4.28 0.27 -9.22
C ILE A 3 -3.75 0.50 -10.64
N GLN A 4 -2.80 -0.30 -11.09
CA GLN A 4 -2.32 -0.31 -12.47
C GLN A 4 -2.73 -1.63 -13.12
N ARG A 5 -3.54 -1.56 -14.18
CA ARG A 5 -4.03 -2.75 -14.90
C ARG A 5 -4.40 -2.41 -16.32
N SER A 6 -3.98 -3.25 -17.27
CA SER A 6 -4.33 -3.12 -18.70
C SER A 6 -3.94 -1.75 -19.29
N GLY A 7 -2.76 -1.24 -18.93
CA GLY A 7 -2.27 0.07 -19.39
C GLY A 7 -3.04 1.26 -18.81
N LYS A 8 -3.87 1.06 -17.79
CA LYS A 8 -4.66 2.12 -17.13
C LYS A 8 -4.27 2.24 -15.67
N LEU A 9 -4.22 3.48 -15.18
CA LEU A 9 -4.07 3.77 -13.77
C LEU A 9 -5.42 4.19 -13.17
N TYR A 10 -5.80 3.56 -12.07
CA TYR A 10 -7.03 3.85 -11.35
C TYR A 10 -6.68 4.38 -9.96
N LYS A 11 -7.36 5.43 -9.52
CA LYS A 11 -7.15 6.05 -8.21
C LYS A 11 -8.46 6.17 -7.44
N GLN A 12 -8.41 5.87 -6.15
CA GLN A 12 -9.50 6.11 -5.22
C GLN A 12 -8.97 6.52 -3.84
N THR A 13 -9.63 7.50 -3.24
CA THR A 13 -9.34 8.01 -1.90
C THR A 13 -10.47 7.64 -0.95
N TYR A 14 -10.13 7.44 0.32
CA TYR A 14 -11.07 7.04 1.37
C TYR A 14 -10.86 7.93 2.59
N LYS A 15 -11.95 8.25 3.28
CA LYS A 15 -11.94 8.95 4.56
C LYS A 15 -12.87 8.21 5.52
N ASN A 16 -12.35 7.77 6.67
CA ASN A 16 -13.09 6.99 7.66
C ASN A 16 -13.80 5.76 7.03
N GLY A 17 -13.12 5.07 6.11
CA GLY A 17 -13.65 3.91 5.38
C GLY A 17 -14.62 4.24 4.24
N VAL A 18 -15.06 5.49 4.11
CA VAL A 18 -15.99 5.92 3.06
C VAL A 18 -15.22 6.40 1.83
N PRO A 19 -15.55 5.93 0.61
CA PRO A 19 -14.98 6.45 -0.63
C PRO A 19 -15.27 7.95 -0.77
N ALA A 20 -14.23 8.77 -0.98
CA ALA A 20 -14.39 10.20 -1.21
C ALA A 20 -14.66 10.54 -2.68
N SER A 21 -14.44 9.59 -3.59
CA SER A 21 -14.77 9.70 -5.01
C SER A 21 -15.08 8.32 -5.60
N THR A 22 -15.73 8.31 -6.77
CA THR A 22 -15.72 7.14 -7.65
C THR A 22 -14.29 6.86 -8.14
N LEU A 23 -14.05 5.62 -8.55
CA LEU A 23 -12.76 5.22 -9.12
C LEU A 23 -12.46 6.10 -10.34
N THR A 24 -11.35 6.82 -10.32
CA THR A 24 -10.96 7.72 -11.41
C THR A 24 -9.89 7.05 -12.26
N GLU A 25 -10.10 6.99 -13.58
CA GLU A 25 -9.12 6.54 -14.56
C GLU A 25 -8.16 7.70 -14.90
N ALA A 26 -6.86 7.44 -14.89
CA ALA A 26 -5.81 8.36 -15.31
C ALA A 26 -5.01 7.76 -16.49
N VAL A 27 -4.26 8.64 -17.17
CA VAL A 27 -3.55 8.34 -18.42
C VAL A 27 -2.56 7.17 -18.29
N SER A 28 -2.31 6.53 -19.44
CA SER A 28 -1.51 5.32 -19.62
C SER A 28 -0.15 5.35 -18.92
N LEU A 29 0.05 4.39 -18.01
CA LEU A 29 1.30 4.16 -17.30
C LEU A 29 1.80 2.75 -17.63
N GLY A 30 2.72 2.66 -18.60
CA GLY A 30 3.52 1.47 -18.89
C GLY A 30 2.76 0.16 -19.12
N SER A 31 3.51 -0.94 -19.18
CA SER A 31 2.98 -2.31 -19.25
C SER A 31 2.91 -2.99 -17.89
N GLU A 32 3.23 -2.26 -16.82
CA GLU A 32 3.27 -2.80 -15.46
C GLU A 32 1.86 -3.01 -14.90
N SER A 33 1.75 -3.94 -13.95
CA SER A 33 0.51 -4.19 -13.21
C SER A 33 0.81 -4.28 -11.73
N GLY A 34 -0.09 -3.76 -10.91
CA GLY A 34 0.12 -3.74 -9.48
C GLY A 34 -0.93 -2.94 -8.73
N THR A 35 -0.87 -2.99 -7.40
CA THR A 35 -1.73 -2.22 -6.52
C THR A 35 -0.89 -1.60 -5.43
N SER A 36 -1.11 -0.31 -5.17
CA SER A 36 -0.50 0.42 -4.08
C SER A 36 -1.58 0.94 -3.12
N ILE A 37 -1.37 0.67 -1.84
CA ILE A 37 -2.23 1.13 -0.75
C ILE A 37 -1.37 1.98 0.18
N THR A 38 -1.82 3.22 0.39
CA THR A 38 -1.23 4.16 1.35
C THR A 38 -2.35 4.59 2.28
N PHE A 39 -2.10 4.54 3.59
CA PHE A 39 -3.08 4.94 4.59
C PHE A 39 -2.39 5.64 5.76
N THR A 40 -3.16 6.49 6.45
CA THR A 40 -2.79 7.11 7.71
C THR A 40 -3.72 6.58 8.79
N PRO A 41 -3.19 5.96 9.87
CA PRO A 41 -4.02 5.49 10.98
C PRO A 41 -4.84 6.63 11.60
N ASN A 42 -6.07 6.32 12.03
CA ASN A 42 -6.90 7.31 12.72
C ASN A 42 -6.31 7.59 14.12
N LYS A 43 -5.92 8.85 14.37
CA LYS A 43 -5.33 9.30 15.63
C LYS A 43 -6.28 9.25 16.83
N GLU A 44 -7.59 9.18 16.60
CA GLU A 44 -8.58 8.99 17.67
C GLU A 44 -8.62 7.52 18.15
N LEU A 45 -8.20 6.58 17.30
CA LEU A 45 -8.18 5.14 17.61
C LEU A 45 -6.78 4.65 18.00
N PHE A 46 -5.73 5.24 17.42
CA PHE A 46 -4.34 4.82 17.60
C PHE A 46 -3.50 6.00 18.10
N THR A 47 -2.83 5.80 19.23
CA THR A 47 -2.00 6.82 19.88
C THR A 47 -0.51 6.67 19.59
N CYS A 48 -0.10 5.59 18.92
CA CYS A 48 1.29 5.32 18.54
C CYS A 48 1.45 5.15 17.02
N GLY A 49 2.69 5.31 16.55
CA GLY A 49 3.07 5.04 15.16
C GLY A 49 3.36 3.56 14.89
N PHE A 50 3.81 3.27 13.67
CA PHE A 50 4.26 1.93 13.31
C PHE A 50 5.54 1.55 14.07
N ASN A 51 5.58 0.33 14.60
CA ASN A 51 6.79 -0.26 15.17
C ASN A 51 7.52 -1.06 14.07
N VAL A 52 8.61 -0.52 13.56
CA VAL A 52 9.37 -1.11 12.43
C VAL A 52 9.85 -2.53 12.75
N LEU A 53 10.35 -2.79 13.96
CA LEU A 53 10.83 -4.11 14.38
C LEU A 53 9.73 -5.18 14.33
N SER A 54 8.48 -4.79 14.63
CA SER A 54 7.33 -5.69 14.56
C SER A 54 6.98 -6.04 13.12
N VAL A 55 7.11 -5.07 12.20
CA VAL A 55 6.89 -5.29 10.77
C VAL A 55 7.99 -6.17 10.20
N GLU A 56 9.27 -5.86 10.46
CA GLU A 56 10.43 -6.65 10.02
C GLU A 56 10.29 -8.13 10.38
N LYS A 57 10.03 -8.42 11.66
CA LYS A 57 9.84 -9.79 12.14
C LYS A 57 8.71 -10.53 11.42
N TYR A 58 7.64 -9.83 11.04
CA TYR A 58 6.55 -10.45 10.29
C TYR A 58 6.95 -10.72 8.83
N LEU A 59 7.66 -9.79 8.20
CA LEU A 59 8.13 -9.94 6.82
C LEU A 59 9.17 -11.05 6.68
N GLU A 60 10.05 -11.26 7.66
CA GLU A 60 10.99 -12.40 7.68
C GLU A 60 10.26 -13.75 7.63
N ASN A 61 9.17 -13.90 8.41
CA ASN A 61 8.33 -15.10 8.36
C ASN A 61 7.67 -15.28 7.00
N LEU A 62 7.19 -14.20 6.37
CA LEU A 62 6.61 -14.27 5.02
C LEU A 62 7.65 -14.66 3.97
N GLN A 63 8.86 -14.13 4.05
CA GLN A 63 9.94 -14.43 3.10
C GLN A 63 10.33 -15.91 3.14
N PHE A 64 10.35 -16.52 4.34
CA PHE A 64 10.55 -17.96 4.50
C PHE A 64 9.43 -18.79 3.84
N MET A 65 8.18 -18.34 3.98
CA MET A 65 7.02 -19.02 3.39
C MET A 65 6.91 -18.84 1.87
N LEU A 66 7.46 -17.74 1.33
CA LEU A 66 7.32 -17.33 -0.07
C LEU A 66 8.71 -17.16 -0.72
N PRO A 67 9.48 -18.23 -0.89
CA PRO A 67 10.89 -18.15 -1.27
C PRO A 67 11.17 -17.49 -2.62
N ASN A 68 10.16 -17.42 -3.51
CA ASN A 68 10.27 -16.79 -4.83
C ASN A 68 9.53 -15.45 -4.93
N CYS A 69 9.14 -14.86 -3.79
CA CYS A 69 8.50 -13.55 -3.72
C CYS A 69 9.48 -12.53 -3.15
N GLU A 70 9.71 -11.42 -3.85
CA GLU A 70 10.52 -10.32 -3.33
C GLU A 70 9.68 -9.49 -2.35
N ILE A 71 10.14 -9.40 -1.10
CA ILE A 71 9.52 -8.60 -0.06
C ILE A 71 10.52 -7.54 0.39
N VAL A 72 10.16 -6.27 0.28
CA VAL A 72 11.06 -5.15 0.60
C VAL A 72 10.43 -4.23 1.62
N LEU A 73 11.12 -4.03 2.74
CA LEU A 73 10.81 -2.96 3.69
C LEU A 73 11.68 -1.74 3.39
N LYS A 74 11.06 -0.58 3.22
CA LYS A 74 11.75 0.70 3.05
C LYS A 74 11.21 1.69 4.06
N GLU A 75 12.09 2.23 4.88
CA GLU A 75 11.76 3.40 5.69
C GLU A 75 11.91 4.65 4.80
N MET A 76 10.84 5.42 4.68
CA MET A 76 10.94 6.74 4.05
C MET A 76 11.36 7.73 5.12
N GLY A 77 12.62 8.18 5.06
CA GLY A 77 13.16 9.18 5.98
C GLY A 77 12.36 10.48 5.94
N ASN A 78 12.53 11.31 6.98
CA ASN A 78 12.00 12.67 7.03
C ASN A 78 12.63 13.58 5.98
#